data_AF-B7TC92-F1
#
_entry.id   AF-B7TC92-F1
#
_cell.length_a   1.000
_cell.length_b   1.000
_cell.length_c   1.000
_cell.angle_alpha   90.00
_cell.angle_beta   90.00
_cell.angle_gamma   90.00
#
_symmetry.space_group_name_H-M   'P 1'
#
loop_
_entity.id
_entity.type
_entity.pdbx_description
1 polymer ?
#
loop_
_entity_poly.entity_id
_entity_poly.type
_entity_poly.pdbx_seq_one_letter_code
_entity_poly.pdbx_strand_id
1 'polypeptide(L)' 'TADHGMADMHNKEGVPDVVHLQPIMDDMLGAGAARVILPITDPYVVHH' A
#
# COMPACT_ATOMS: atom_id res chain seq x y z
N THR A 1 9.83 12.53 -22.78
CA THR A 1 8.85 12.84 -21.71
C THR A 1 8.91 11.70 -20.70
N ALA A 2 8.41 11.89 -19.47
CA ALA A 2 8.28 10.80 -18.48
C ALA A 2 6.82 10.33 -18.40
N ASP A 3 6.61 9.08 -18.00
CA ASP A 3 5.30 8.46 -17.78
C ASP A 3 4.64 8.91 -16.46
N HIS A 4 5.45 9.20 -15.43
CA HIS A 4 5.00 9.81 -14.17
C HIS A 4 6.13 10.58 -13.44
N GLY A 5 5.78 11.26 -12.34
CA GLY A 5 6.72 11.93 -11.42
C GLY A 5 7.08 11.08 -10.20
N MET A 6 7.80 11.67 -9.24
CA MET A 6 8.20 11.04 -7.96
C MET A 6 7.96 12.01 -6.79
N ALA A 7 7.62 11.46 -5.62
CA ALA A 7 7.45 12.20 -4.37
C ALA A 7 8.03 11.38 -3.21
N ASP A 8 8.39 12.06 -2.11
CA ASP A 8 8.88 11.41 -0.90
C ASP A 8 7.73 10.69 -0.19
N MET A 9 7.96 9.42 0.18
CA MET A 9 6.98 8.52 0.81
C MET A 9 7.48 8.00 2.18
N HIS A 10 8.27 8.81 2.88
CA HIS A 10 8.81 8.51 4.20
C HIS A 10 8.47 9.61 5.20
N ASN A 11 8.42 9.27 6.48
CA ASN A 11 8.24 10.24 7.57
C ASN A 11 9.51 11.06 7.83
N LYS A 12 9.49 11.94 8.84
CA LYS A 12 10.61 12.83 9.16
C LYS A 12 11.87 12.08 9.60
N GLU A 13 11.70 10.86 10.07
CA GLU A 13 12.74 9.93 10.52
C GLU A 13 13.30 9.08 9.36
N GLY A 14 12.77 9.24 8.14
CA GLY A 14 13.21 8.49 6.95
C GLY A 14 12.62 7.08 6.84
N VAL A 15 11.64 6.74 7.68
CA VAL A 15 10.96 5.44 7.66
C VAL A 15 9.78 5.50 6.67
N PRO A 16 9.50 4.44 5.88
CA PRO A 16 8.34 4.40 5.00
C PRO A 16 7.03 4.76 5.71
N ASP A 17 6.24 5.64 5.09
CA ASP A 17 4.93 6.04 5.61
C ASP A 17 3.84 5.20 4.93
N VAL A 18 3.50 4.07 5.55
CA VAL A 18 2.67 3.01 4.96
C VAL A 18 1.35 2.87 5.72
N VAL A 19 0.25 2.76 4.97
CA VAL A 19 -1.07 2.41 5.52
C VAL A 19 -1.46 1.00 5.09
N HIS A 20 -1.64 0.11 6.07
CA HIS A 20 -2.06 -1.28 5.81
C HIS A 20 -3.59 -1.37 5.66
N LEU A 21 -4.06 -1.23 4.41
CA LEU A 21 -5.50 -1.20 4.14
C LEU A 21 -6.22 -2.53 4.39
N GLN A 22 -5.58 -3.70 4.18
CA GLN A 22 -6.27 -4.99 4.34
C GLN A 22 -6.75 -5.21 5.80
N PRO A 23 -5.91 -5.05 6.84
CA PRO A 23 -6.39 -5.09 8.23
C PRO A 23 -7.52 -4.10 8.54
N ILE A 24 -7.46 -2.88 7.99
CA ILE A 24 -8.50 -1.86 8.18
C ILE A 24 -9.82 -2.33 7.54
N MET A 25 -9.77 -2.88 6.33
CA MET A 25 -10.96 -3.41 5.65
C MET A 25 -11.53 -4.63 6.38
N ASP A 26 -10.66 -5.51 6.90
CA ASP A 26 -11.08 -6.68 7.67
C ASP A 26 -11.78 -6.29 8.98
N ASP A 27 -11.33 -5.22 9.66
CA ASP A 27 -11.97 -4.67 10.86
C ASP A 27 -13.33 -4.02 10.54
N MET A 28 -13.42 -3.26 9.45
CA MET A 28 -14.63 -2.53 9.08
C MET A 28 -15.73 -3.40 8.50
N LEU A 29 -15.38 -4.40 7.69
CA LEU A 29 -16.34 -5.15 6.86
C LEU A 29 -16.45 -6.63 7.25
N GLY A 30 -15.56 -7.09 8.13
CA GLY A 30 -15.37 -8.50 8.44
C GLY A 30 -14.25 -9.11 7.60
N ALA A 31 -13.53 -10.05 8.21
CA ALA A 31 -12.37 -10.71 7.62
C ALA A 31 -12.69 -11.32 6.24
N GLY A 32 -11.93 -10.92 5.22
CA GLY A 32 -12.06 -11.46 3.86
C GLY A 32 -13.31 -10.98 3.10
N ALA A 33 -14.11 -10.06 3.66
CA ALA A 33 -15.23 -9.45 2.94
C ALA A 33 -14.75 -8.55 1.77
N ALA A 34 -13.51 -8.06 1.84
CA ALA A 34 -12.85 -7.28 0.80
C ALA A 34 -11.42 -7.76 0.55
N ARG A 35 -10.91 -7.48 -0.64
CA ARG A 35 -9.53 -7.80 -1.05
C ARG A 35 -8.81 -6.54 -1.53
N VAL A 36 -7.72 -6.19 -0.85
CA VAL A 36 -6.83 -5.11 -1.26
C VAL A 36 -5.86 -5.61 -2.35
N ILE A 37 -5.70 -4.83 -3.41
CA ILE A 37 -4.77 -5.10 -4.52
C ILE A 37 -3.82 -3.91 -4.66
N LEU A 38 -2.52 -4.18 -4.76
CA LEU A 38 -1.48 -3.17 -4.97
C LEU A 38 -0.91 -3.35 -6.39
N PRO A 39 -1.33 -2.54 -7.38
CA PRO A 39 -1.02 -2.78 -8.80
C PRO A 39 0.33 -2.19 -9.25
N ILE A 40 1.12 -1.62 -8.33
CA ILE A 40 2.37 -0.93 -8.68
C ILE A 40 3.47 -1.91 -9.13
N THR A 41 3.44 -3.17 -8.66
CA THR A 41 4.26 -4.25 -9.21
C THR A 41 3.45 -5.54 -9.31
N ASP A 42 4.12 -6.62 -9.72
CA ASP A 42 3.54 -7.97 -9.74
C ASP A 42 3.06 -8.41 -8.34
N PRO A 43 1.91 -9.11 -8.22
CA PRO A 43 1.31 -9.50 -6.94
C PRO A 43 2.15 -10.46 -6.10
N TYR A 44 3.19 -11.07 -6.65
CA TYR A 44 4.10 -11.96 -5.90
C TYR A 44 5.32 -11.21 -5.32
N VAL A 45 5.44 -9.91 -5.59
CA VAL A 45 6.41 -9.03 -4.92
C VAL A 45 5.78 -8.51 -3.64
N VAL A 46 6.47 -8.73 -2.51
CA VAL A 46 6.01 -8.20 -1.23
C VAL A 46 6.26 -6.68 -1.20
N HIS A 47 5.19 -5.92 -1.19
CA HIS A 47 5.22 -4.49 -0.91
C HIS A 47 5.35 -4.32 0.62
N HIS A 48 6.59 -4.18 1.09
CA HIS A 48 6.91 -3.79 2.47
C HIS A 48 6.84 -2.28 2.64
#